data_AF-A0A9E5G145-F1
#
_entry.id   AF-A0A9E5G145-F1
#
_cell.length_a   1.000
_cell.length_b   1.000
_cell.length_c   1.000
_cell.angle_alpha   90.00
_cell.angle_beta   90.00
_cell.angle_gamma   90.00
#
_symmetry.space_group_name_H-M   'P 1'
#
loop_
_entity.id
_entity.type
_entity.pdbx_description
1 polymer ?
#
loop_
_entity_poly.entity_id
_entity_poly.type
_entity_poly.pdbx_seq_one_letter_code
_entity_poly.pdbx_strand_id
1 'polypeptide(L)' 'MVYTLASAAPGDLNGDGKINGADLGILLAAWGGTGPADLNRNGIVDGADLGLLLSNWKP' A
#
# COMPACT_ATOMS: atom_id res chain seq x y z
N MET A 1 -2.66 19.05 -20.76
CA MET A 1 -3.08 17.91 -19.93
C MET A 1 -1.88 17.47 -19.11
N VAL A 2 -1.90 17.69 -17.80
CA VAL A 2 -0.85 17.23 -16.91
C VAL A 2 -1.26 15.86 -16.38
N TYR A 3 -0.58 14.81 -16.80
CA TYR A 3 -0.68 13.52 -16.12
C TYR A 3 0.13 13.69 -14.84
N THR A 4 -0.55 14.01 -13.73
CA THR A 4 0.09 13.88 -12.42
C THR A 4 0.44 12.41 -12.31
N LEU A 5 1.73 12.07 -12.44
CA LEU A 5 2.22 10.77 -12.03
C LEU A 5 1.88 10.69 -10.54
N ALA A 6 0.74 10.09 -10.21
CA ALA A 6 0.39 9.74 -8.86
C ALA A 6 1.63 9.00 -8.37
N SER A 7 2.40 9.66 -7.51
CA SER A 7 3.59 9.07 -6.95
C SER A 7 3.09 7.76 -6.37
N ALA A 8 3.55 6.63 -6.93
CA ALA A 8 3.32 5.30 -6.39
C ALA A 8 4.06 5.24 -5.05
N ALA A 9 3.52 5.99 -4.10
CA ALA A 9 4.04 6.12 -2.77
C ALA A 9 3.87 4.74 -2.14
N PRO A 10 4.86 4.25 -1.39
CA PRO A 10 4.73 2.98 -0.70
C PRO A 10 3.42 2.95 0.10
N GLY A 11 2.50 2.05 -0.28
CA GLY A 11 1.16 1.94 0.32
C GLY A 11 -0.02 2.42 -0.55
N ASP A 12 0.18 3.09 -1.68
CA ASP A 12 -0.88 3.38 -2.67
C ASP A 12 -1.07 2.15 -3.57
N LEU A 13 -1.92 1.24 -3.12
CA LEU A 13 -2.11 -0.09 -3.71
C LEU A 13 -3.19 -0.10 -4.78
N ASN A 14 -4.10 0.88 -4.77
CA ASN A 14 -5.13 1.04 -5.79
C ASN A 14 -4.74 2.04 -6.90
N GLY A 15 -3.65 2.80 -6.72
CA GLY A 15 -3.12 3.76 -7.68
C GLY A 15 -3.91 5.06 -7.78
N ASP A 16 -4.69 5.43 -6.76
CA ASP A 16 -5.54 6.62 -6.75
C ASP A 16 -4.84 7.88 -6.22
N GLY A 17 -3.57 7.74 -5.80
CA GLY A 17 -2.75 8.82 -5.26
C GLY A 17 -2.99 9.13 -3.78
N LYS A 18 -3.81 8.33 -3.09
CA LYS A 18 -4.05 8.39 -1.65
C LYS A 18 -3.59 7.09 -1.00
N ILE A 19 -3.41 7.14 0.31
CA ILE A 19 -3.09 5.97 1.12
C ILE A 19 -4.11 5.95 2.25
N ASN A 20 -5.18 5.19 2.06
CA ASN A 20 -6.36 5.23 2.91
C ASN A 20 -7.00 3.84 3.11
N GLY A 21 -8.26 3.82 3.53
CA GLY A 21 -9.00 2.59 3.79
C GLY A 21 -9.11 1.64 2.59
N ALA A 22 -9.09 2.15 1.36
CA ALA A 22 -9.09 1.32 0.17
C ALA A 22 -7.80 0.49 0.07
N ASP A 23 -6.65 1.11 0.29
CA ASP A 23 -5.35 0.43 0.26
C ASP A 23 -5.20 -0.54 1.43
N LEU A 24 -5.67 -0.16 2.63
CA LEU A 24 -5.73 -1.07 3.76
C LEU A 24 -6.55 -2.32 3.44
N GLY A 25 -7.69 -2.17 2.76
CA GLY A 25 -8.51 -3.29 2.31
C GLY A 25 -7.75 -4.24 1.37
N ILE A 26 -6.96 -3.69 0.45
CA ILE A 26 -6.12 -4.47 -0.47
C ILE A 26 -5.00 -5.20 0.29
N LEU A 27 -4.33 -4.53 1.23
CA LEU A 27 -3.28 -5.14 2.04
C LEU A 27 -3.82 -6.31 2.87
N LEU A 28 -4.96 -6.13 3.54
CA LEU A 28 -5.58 -7.19 4.34
C LEU A 28 -6.08 -8.36 3.49
N ALA A 29 -6.54 -8.11 2.26
CA ALA A 29 -6.90 -9.17 1.33
C ALA A 29 -5.68 -10.01 0.86
N ALA A 30 -4.48 -9.44 0.91
CA ALA A 30 -3.23 -10.09 0.54
C ALA A 30 -2.47 -10.71 1.73
N TRP A 31 -3.04 -10.68 2.94
CA TRP A 31 -2.36 -11.08 4.18
C TRP A 31 -1.77 -12.50 4.13
N GLY A 32 -0.51 -12.64 4.55
CA GLY A 32 0.25 -13.89 4.49
C GLY A 32 0.68 -14.31 3.07
N GLY A 33 0.31 -13.53 2.05
CA GLY A 33 0.72 -13.73 0.66
C GLY A 33 2.03 -13.00 0.32
N THR A 34 2.28 -12.87 -0.98
CA THR A 34 3.36 -12.08 -1.57
C THR A 34 2.76 -11.05 -2.54
N GLY A 35 3.58 -10.15 -3.05
CA GLY A 35 3.21 -9.28 -4.17
C GLY A 35 3.18 -7.79 -3.78
N PRO A 36 2.35 -6.96 -4.44
CA PRO A 36 2.40 -5.51 -4.28
C PRO A 36 2.14 -4.99 -2.85
N ALA A 37 1.43 -5.77 -2.03
CA ALA A 37 1.16 -5.44 -0.63
C ALA A 37 2.33 -5.79 0.32
N ASP A 38 3.37 -6.49 -0.15
CA ASP A 38 4.63 -6.70 0.58
C ASP A 38 5.50 -5.46 0.39
N LEU A 39 5.26 -4.47 1.26
CA LEU A 39 5.83 -3.14 1.18
C LEU A 39 7.30 -3.12 1.61
N ASN A 40 7.69 -3.99 2.55
CA ASN A 40 9.06 -4.11 3.02
C ASN A 40 9.92 -5.09 2.17
N ARG A 41 9.28 -5.86 1.29
CA ARG A 41 9.88 -6.84 0.36
C ARG A 41 10.58 -8.00 1.06
N ASN A 42 10.06 -8.46 2.19
CA ASN A 42 10.61 -9.62 2.92
C ASN A 42 10.03 -10.96 2.45
N GLY A 43 9.08 -10.96 1.51
CA GLY A 43 8.44 -12.15 0.97
C GLY A 43 7.17 -12.58 1.72
N ILE A 44 6.63 -11.75 2.62
CA ILE A 44 5.33 -12.01 3.27
C ILE A 44 4.61 -10.70 3.60
N VAL A 45 3.31 -10.63 3.29
CA VAL A 45 2.46 -9.52 3.73
C VAL A 45 2.06 -9.72 5.18
N ASP A 46 2.60 -8.92 6.09
CA ASP A 46 2.32 -9.03 7.52
C ASP A 46 2.21 -7.68 8.26
N GLY A 47 2.32 -7.72 9.59
CA GLY A 47 2.21 -6.54 10.44
C GLY A 47 3.26 -5.46 10.15
N ALA A 48 4.43 -5.82 9.62
CA ALA A 48 5.44 -4.84 9.23
C ALA A 48 4.97 -4.02 8.02
N ASP A 49 4.31 -4.64 7.05
CA ASP A 49 3.73 -3.95 5.89
C ASP A 49 2.54 -3.07 6.30
N LEU A 50 1.69 -3.57 7.20
CA LEU A 50 0.63 -2.74 7.80
C LEU A 50 1.23 -1.49 8.48
N GLY A 51 2.31 -1.65 9.24
CA GLY A 51 3.03 -0.54 9.87
C GLY A 51 3.55 0.49 8.86
N LEU A 52 4.09 0.03 7.73
CA LEU A 52 4.53 0.90 6.63
C LEU A 52 3.36 1.64 5.96
N LEU A 53 2.23 0.96 5.72
CA LEU A 53 1.04 1.57 5.14
C LEU A 53 0.50 2.67 6.06
N LEU A 54 0.35 2.38 7.36
CA LEU A 54 -0.17 3.34 8.35
C LEU A 54 0.79 4.52 8.59
N SER A 55 2.09 4.32 8.46
CA SER A 55 3.09 5.40 8.54
C SER A 55 2.94 6.43 7.41
N ASN A 56 2.34 6.02 6.29
CA ASN A 56 2.11 6.87 5.12
C ASN A 56 0.64 7.30 4.96
N TRP A 57 -0.21 7.05 5.96
CA TRP A 57 -1.65 7.32 5.90
C TRP A 57 -1.97 8.78 5.57
N LYS A 58 -2.91 8.99 4.64
CA LYS A 58 -3.39 10.32 4.24
C LYS A 58 -4.92 10.35 4.18
N PRO A 59 -5.57 11.30 4.88
CA PRO A 59 -7.02 11.52 4.78
C PRO A 59 -7.51 11.81 3.36
#